data_AF-A0A377ZL32-F1
#
_entry.id   AF-A0A377ZL32-F1
#
_cell.length_a   1.000
_cell.length_b   1.000
_cell.length_c   1.000
_cell.angle_alpha   90.00
_cell.angle_beta   90.00
_cell.angle_gamma   90.00
#
_symmetry.space_group_name_H-M   'P 1'
#
loop_
_entity.id
_entity.type
_entity.pdbx_description
1 polymer ?
#
loop_
_entity_poly.entity_id
_entity_poly.type
_entity_poly.pdbx_seq_one_letter_code
_entity_poly.pdbx_strand_id
1 'polypeptide(L)' 'MLTREQMAMRVAQELRDGDYVNLGIGIPTLVANYIPAGIEVMLQSENGLLGMGEFPDEEPSTPT' A
#
# COMPACT_ATOMS: atom_id res chain seq x y z
N MET A 1 17.96 -11.97 4.80
CA MET A 1 17.24 -10.70 5.01
C MET A 1 15.93 -10.77 4.25
N LEU A 2 14.88 -10.12 4.74
CA LEU A 2 13.61 -10.04 4.01
C LEU A 2 13.75 -9.08 2.83
N THR A 3 13.12 -9.40 1.69
CA THR A 3 12.98 -8.45 0.58
C THR A 3 11.98 -7.35 0.94
N ARG A 4 11.93 -6.28 0.13
CA ARG A 4 10.98 -5.17 0.34
C ARG A 4 9.53 -5.65 0.29
N GLU A 5 9.25 -6.56 -0.63
CA GLU A 5 7.94 -7.20 -0.84
C GLU A 5 7.59 -8.09 0.34
N GLN A 6 8.54 -8.88 0.86
CA GLN A 6 8.33 -9.72 2.04
C GLN A 6 8.03 -8.90 3.30
N MET A 7 8.68 -7.74 3.45
CA MET A 7 8.37 -6.81 4.55
C MET A 7 6.96 -6.22 4.40
N ALA A 8 6.59 -5.77 3.19
CA ALA A 8 5.27 -5.22 2.93
C ALA A 8 4.15 -6.24 3.16
N MET A 9 4.33 -7.47 2.68
CA MET A 9 3.36 -8.57 2.88
C MET A 9 3.18 -8.90 4.36
N ARG A 10 4.25 -8.88 5.15
CA ARG A 10 4.16 -9.12 6.60
C ARG A 10 3.36 -8.04 7.31
N VAL A 11 3.61 -6.77 6.98
CA VAL A 11 2.89 -5.64 7.58
C VAL A 11 1.42 -5.64 7.16
N ALA A 12 1.10 -6.01 5.92
CA ALA A 12 -0.29 -6.07 5.46
C ALA A 12 -1.14 -7.09 6.23
N GLN A 13 -0.52 -8.15 6.76
CA GLN A 13 -1.19 -9.14 7.63
C GLN A 13 -1.45 -8.63 9.05
N GLU A 14 -0.86 -7.51 9.46
CA GLU A 14 -1.13 -6.90 10.77
C GLU A 14 -2.32 -5.94 10.73
N LEU A 15 -2.76 -5.52 9.53
CA LEU A 15 -3.91 -4.66 9.32
C LEU A 15 -5.23 -5.40 9.60
N ARG A 16 -6.19 -4.65 10.13
CA ARG A 16 -7.53 -5.12 10.47
C ARG A 16 -8.58 -4.30 9.72
N ASP A 17 -9.75 -4.92 9.54
CA ASP A 17 -10.89 -4.27 8.93
C ASP A 17 -11.28 -3.01 9.71
N GLY A 18 -11.43 -1.90 8.98
CA GLY A 18 -11.72 -0.57 9.50
C GLY A 18 -10.50 0.24 9.98
N ASP A 19 -9.27 -0.28 9.88
CA ASP A 19 -8.08 0.47 10.31
C ASP A 19 -7.90 1.77 9.49
N TYR A 20 -7.43 2.82 10.17
CA TYR A 20 -7.01 4.08 9.56
C TYR A 20 -5.50 4.20 9.67
N VAL A 21 -4.79 4.12 8.55
CA VAL A 21 -3.32 4.08 8.54
C VAL A 21 -2.74 5.15 7.62
N ASN A 22 -1.62 5.73 8.05
CA ASN A 22 -0.82 6.61 7.22
C ASN A 22 0.35 5.83 6.64
N LEU A 23 0.45 5.78 5.30
CA LEU A 23 1.54 5.13 4.59
C LEU A 23 2.43 6.18 3.96
N GLY A 24 3.68 6.25 4.44
CA GLY A 24 4.74 7.03 3.82
C GLY A 24 5.17 6.46 2.46
N ILE A 25 5.97 7.24 1.73
CA ILE A 25 6.52 6.84 0.43
C ILE A 25 7.49 5.64 0.53
N GLY A 26 7.47 4.77 -0.48
CA GLY A 26 8.41 3.66 -0.64
C GLY A 26 7.83 2.32 -0.17
N ILE A 27 8.53 1.63 0.76
CA ILE A 27 8.08 0.32 1.26
C ILE A 27 6.70 0.38 1.91
N PRO A 28 6.33 1.39 2.72
CA PRO A 28 5.01 1.43 3.34
C PRO A 28 3.89 1.49 2.30
N THR A 29 4.10 2.18 1.17
CA THR A 29 3.11 2.24 0.08
C THR A 29 2.83 0.86 -0.54
N LEU A 30 3.82 -0.04 -0.60
CA LEU A 30 3.65 -1.41 -1.12
C LEU A 30 2.70 -2.25 -0.24
N VAL A 31 2.52 -1.90 1.04
CA VAL A 31 1.62 -2.61 1.97
C VAL A 31 0.20 -2.64 1.44
N ALA A 32 -0.25 -1.57 0.78
CA ALA A 32 -1.58 -1.46 0.20
C ALA A 32 -1.90 -2.58 -0.82
N ASN A 33 -0.89 -3.08 -1.54
CA ASN A 33 -1.06 -4.11 -2.56
C ASN A 33 -1.22 -5.53 -1.98
N TYR A 34 -0.94 -5.72 -0.68
CA TYR A 34 -0.98 -7.03 -0.02
C TYR A 34 -2.11 -7.14 1.01
N ILE A 35 -3.01 -6.16 1.04
CA ILE A 35 -4.16 -6.18 1.96
C ILE A 35 -5.10 -7.32 1.54
N PRO A 36 -5.43 -8.24 2.46
CA PRO A 36 -6.33 -9.34 2.17
C PRO A 36 -7.70 -8.86 1.68
N ALA A 37 -8.27 -9.59 0.72
CA ALA A 37 -9.64 -9.35 0.30
C ALA A 37 -10.62 -9.46 1.49
N GLY A 38 -11.57 -8.53 1.57
CA GLY A 38 -12.55 -8.46 2.67
C GLY A 38 -12.07 -7.67 3.89
N ILE A 39 -10.89 -7.05 3.83
CA ILE A 39 -10.43 -6.05 4.80
C ILE A 39 -10.47 -4.70 4.09
N GLU A 40 -11.25 -3.77 4.63
CA GLU A 40 -11.28 -2.38 4.18
C GLU A 40 -10.45 -1.52 5.14
N VAL A 41 -9.44 -0.84 4.62
CA VAL A 41 -8.65 0.13 5.39
C VAL A 41 -8.71 1.49 4.73
N MET A 42 -8.71 2.53 5.56
CA MET A 42 -8.56 3.90 5.09
C MET A 42 -7.08 4.28 5.08
N LEU A 43 -6.57 4.54 3.87
CA LEU A 43 -5.17 4.94 3.67
C LEU A 43 -5.07 6.46 3.55
N GLN A 44 -4.21 7.04 4.37
CA GLN A 44 -3.78 8.42 4.22
C GLN A 44 -2.32 8.44 3.72
N SER A 45 -2.04 9.36 2.79
CA SER A 45 -0.67 9.68 2.38
C SER A 45 -0.28 11.03 2.94
N GLU A 46 0.97 11.19 3.39
CA GLU A 46 1.54 12.48 3.83
C GLU A 46 1.34 13.62 2.82
N ASN A 47 1.17 13.32 1.52
CA ASN A 47 0.95 14.31 0.46
C ASN A 47 -0.52 14.57 0.11
N GLY A 48 -1.49 13.96 0.81
CA GLY A 48 -2.92 14.27 0.66
C GLY A 48 -3.71 13.28 -0.20
N LEU A 49 -4.17 12.21 0.45
CA LEU A 49 -5.02 11.09 -0.03
C LEU A 49 -4.33 10.06 -0.95
N LEU A 50 -4.15 8.85 -0.41
CA LEU A 50 -4.07 7.60 -1.18
C LEU A 50 -5.46 6.97 -1.14
N GLY A 51 -6.33 7.44 -2.03
CA GLY A 51 -7.68 6.90 -2.16
C GLY A 51 -7.68 5.58 -2.91
N MET A 52 -7.89 4.49 -2.15
CA MET A 52 -8.63 3.28 -2.51
C MET A 52 -8.39 2.70 -3.91
N GLY A 53 -7.67 1.58 -3.97
CA GLY A 53 -7.61 0.73 -5.16
C GLY A 53 -6.19 0.32 -5.52
N GLU A 54 -6.10 -0.83 -6.19
CA GLU A 54 -4.89 -1.42 -6.75
C GLU A 54 -4.00 -0.33 -7.35
N PHE A 55 -2.73 -0.27 -6.91
CA PHE A 55 -1.77 0.60 -7.57
C PHE A 55 -1.74 0.23 -9.06
N PRO A 56 -1.77 1.22 -9.97
CA PRO A 56 -1.55 0.92 -11.38
C PRO A 56 -0.19 0.23 -11.49
N ASP A 57 -0.17 -0.93 -12.15
CA ASP A 57 1.07 -1.54 -12.61
C ASP A 57 1.89 -0.44 -13.28
N GLU A 58 3.17 -0.32 -12.90
CA GLU A 58 4.07 0.72 -13.40
C GLU A 58 3.98 0.79 -14.94
N GLU A 59 3.18 1.71 -15.49
CA GLU A 59 3.22 1.98 -16.92
C GLU A 59 4.61 2.57 -17.20
N PRO A 60 5.39 1.99 -18.13
CA PRO A 60 6.68 2.54 -18.48
C PRO A 60 6.45 3.93 -19.09
N SER A 61 7.07 4.91 -18.46
CA SER A 61 7.11 6.31 -18.86
C SER A 61 7.20 6.49 -20.39
N THR A 62 6.19 7.12 -20.99
CA THR A 62 6.35 7.76 -22.30
C THR A 62 7.02 9.12 -22.10
N PRO A 63 8.29 9.32 -22.53
CA PRO A 63 8.83 10.67 -22.62
C PRO A 63 8.16 11.39 -23.81
N THR A 64 7.65 12.60 -23.54
CA THR A 64 7.28 13.57 -24.58
C THR A 64 8.52 14.24 -25.15
#